data_AF-A0A1H0XI19-F1
#
_entry.id   AF-A0A1H0XI19-F1
#
_cell.length_a   1.000
_cell.length_b   1.000
_cell.length_c   1.000
_cell.angle_alpha   90.00
_cell.angle_beta   90.00
_cell.angle_gamma   90.00
#
_symmetry.space_group_name_H-M   'P 1'
#
loop_
_entity.id
_entity.type
_entity.pdbx_description
1 polymer ?
#
loop_
_entity_poly.entity_id
_entity_poly.type
_entity_poly.pdbx_seq_one_letter_code
_entity_poly.pdbx_strand_id
1 'polypeptide(L)'
;MKKFNWFALAGVLLFNVLLVSVVALTAILLVFALWLITGTFILSPIILLGANVTGAQSFSLFQSFASILLCLAGLVLYPLAKKTTQTLVDSFKKYVKYNKKMVYSEE
;
A
#
# COMPACT_ATOMS: atom_id res chain seq x y z
N MET A 1 3.73 -26.94 -30.10
CA MET A 1 4.03 -25.50 -29.94
C MET A 1 2.78 -24.85 -29.37
N LYS A 2 2.85 -24.16 -28.23
CA LYS A 2 1.65 -23.54 -27.61
C LYS A 2 1.03 -22.54 -28.60
N LYS A 3 -0.24 -22.72 -28.96
CA LYS A 3 -0.96 -21.78 -29.82
C LYS A 3 -1.21 -20.47 -29.07
N PHE A 4 -0.76 -19.36 -29.62
CA PHE A 4 -0.94 -18.04 -29.03
C PHE A 4 -2.32 -17.49 -29.42
N ASN A 5 -3.21 -17.27 -28.46
CA ASN A 5 -4.54 -16.74 -28.72
C ASN A 5 -4.55 -15.20 -28.65
N TRP A 6 -4.45 -14.58 -29.82
CA TRP A 6 -4.46 -13.12 -29.98
C TRP A 6 -5.76 -12.44 -29.50
N PHE A 7 -6.91 -13.10 -29.65
CA PHE A 7 -8.18 -12.56 -29.15
C PHE A 7 -8.26 -12.60 -27.63
N ALA A 8 -7.76 -13.67 -27.01
CA ALA A 8 -7.63 -13.74 -25.56
C ALA A 8 -6.68 -12.67 -25.02
N LEU A 9 -5.56 -12.41 -25.72
CA LEU A 9 -4.64 -11.32 -25.36
C LEU A 9 -5.33 -9.96 -25.41
N ALA A 10 -6.04 -9.65 -26.50
CA ALA A 10 -6.74 -8.38 -26.65
C ALA A 10 -7.81 -8.16 -25.56
N GLY A 11 -8.59 -9.21 -25.25
CA GLY A 11 -9.59 -9.18 -24.19
C GLY A 11 -8.97 -8.96 -22.80
N VAL A 12 -7.88 -9.68 -22.48
CA VAL A 12 -7.15 -9.50 -21.21
C VAL A 12 -6.56 -8.09 -21.11
N LEU A 13 -5.96 -7.57 -22.18
CA LEU A 13 -5.40 -6.21 -22.18
C LEU A 13 -6.49 -5.14 -21.96
N LEU A 14 -7.59 -5.19 -22.71
CA LEU A 14 -8.68 -4.21 -22.59
C LEU A 14 -9.33 -4.27 -21.19
N PHE A 15 -9.62 -5.46 -20.68
CA PHE A 15 -10.19 -5.63 -19.35
C PHE A 15 -9.25 -5.12 -18.25
N ASN A 16 -7.95 -5.40 -18.38
CA ASN A 16 -6.97 -4.98 -17.39
C ASN A 16 -6.74 -3.47 -17.39
N VAL A 17 -6.73 -2.85 -18.57
CA VAL A 17 -6.56 -1.40 -18.73
C VAL A 17 -7.79 -0.65 -18.25
N LEU A 18 -8.99 -1.15 -18.47
CA LEU A 18 -10.24 -0.44 -18.14
C LEU A 18 -10.69 -0.65 -16.69
N LEU A 19 -10.61 -1.88 -16.17
CA LEU A 19 -11.21 -2.23 -14.89
C LEU A 19 -10.17 -2.56 -13.82
N VAL A 20 -9.17 -3.38 -14.16
CA VAL A 20 -8.21 -3.83 -13.16
C VAL A 20 -7.22 -2.74 -12.77
N SER A 21 -6.86 -1.83 -13.68
CA SER A 21 -5.98 -0.69 -13.42
C SER A 21 -6.53 0.21 -12.30
N VAL A 22 -7.83 0.51 -12.31
CA VAL A 22 -8.48 1.38 -11.32
C VAL A 22 -8.50 0.70 -9.94
N VAL A 23 -8.89 -0.57 -9.90
CA VAL A 23 -8.90 -1.36 -8.65
C VAL A 23 -7.48 -1.52 -8.09
N ALA A 24 -6.52 -1.84 -8.97
CA ALA A 24 -5.10 -1.96 -8.64
C ALA A 24 -4.55 -0.66 -8.07
N LEU A 25 -4.79 0.47 -8.75
CA LEU A 25 -4.32 1.77 -8.31
C LEU A 25 -4.93 2.15 -6.97
N THR A 26 -6.23 1.95 -6.78
CA THR A 26 -6.91 2.22 -5.52
C THR A 26 -6.30 1.40 -4.38
N ALA A 27 -6.07 0.10 -4.59
CA ALA A 27 -5.46 -0.77 -3.59
C ALA A 27 -4.02 -0.33 -3.25
N ILE A 28 -3.23 0.06 -4.24
CA ILE A 28 -1.86 0.58 -4.04
C ILE A 28 -1.90 1.88 -3.23
N LEU A 29 -2.79 2.82 -3.57
CA LEU A 29 -2.92 4.10 -2.87
C LEU A 29 -3.37 3.91 -1.41
N LEU A 30 -4.27 2.97 -1.15
CA LEU A 30 -4.69 2.63 0.22
C LEU A 30 -3.52 2.06 1.05
N VAL A 31 -2.74 1.15 0.47
CA VAL A 31 -1.54 0.61 1.15
C VAL A 31 -0.50 1.70 1.36
N PHE A 32 -0.32 2.59 0.39
CA PHE A 32 0.58 3.74 0.51
C PHE A 32 0.14 4.69 1.64
N ALA A 33 -1.16 5.03 1.71
CA ALA A 33 -1.72 5.84 2.78
C ALA A 33 -1.53 5.18 4.16
N LEU A 34 -1.73 3.86 4.26
CA LEU A 34 -1.49 3.10 5.49
C LEU A 34 -0.02 3.21 5.94
N TRP A 35 0.93 3.09 5.01
CA TRP A 35 2.35 3.27 5.30
C TRP A 35 2.70 4.70 5.70
N LEU A 36 2.13 5.71 5.05
CA LEU A 36 2.31 7.11 5.43
C LEU A 36 1.81 7.37 6.85
N ILE A 37 0.59 6.95 7.19
CA ILE A 37 0.03 7.11 8.53
C ILE A 37 0.92 6.42 9.56
N THR A 38 1.31 5.17 9.29
CA THR A 38 2.19 4.39 10.17
C THR A 38 3.53 5.10 10.39
N GLY A 39 4.15 5.59 9.33
CA GLY A 39 5.43 6.29 9.38
C GLY A 39 5.33 7.61 10.14
N THR A 40 4.33 8.43 9.85
CA THR A 40 4.08 9.71 10.55
C THR A 40 3.81 9.47 12.03
N PHE A 41 3.08 8.41 12.39
CA PHE A 41 2.81 8.07 13.78
C PHE A 41 4.08 7.65 14.51
N ILE A 42 4.91 6.77 13.93
CA ILE A 42 6.20 6.39 14.52
C ILE A 42 7.11 7.61 14.70
N LEU A 43 7.11 8.52 13.73
CA LEU A 43 7.93 9.73 13.74
C LEU A 43 7.33 10.87 14.58
N SER A 44 6.10 10.74 15.11
CA SER A 44 5.42 11.85 15.78
C SER A 44 6.20 12.47 16.95
N PRO A 45 6.93 11.72 17.81
CA PRO A 45 7.73 12.33 18.86
C PRO A 45 8.87 13.19 18.30
N ILE A 46 9.51 12.73 17.22
CA ILE A 46 10.61 13.45 16.55
C ILE A 46 10.08 14.72 15.89
N ILE A 47 8.92 14.63 15.21
CA ILE A 47 8.26 15.78 14.59
C ILE A 47 7.90 16.83 15.65
N LEU A 48 7.35 16.41 16.79
CA LEU A 48 7.00 17.30 17.89
C LEU A 48 8.24 17.98 18.50
N LEU A 49 9.34 17.23 18.69
CA LEU A 49 10.61 17.79 19.16
C LEU A 49 11.13 18.86 18.19
N GLY A 50 11.10 18.58 16.88
CA GLY A 50 11.48 19.57 15.86
C GLY A 50 10.63 20.83 15.92
N ALA A 51 9.31 20.68 16.07
CA ALA A 51 8.39 21.82 16.16
C ALA A 51 8.64 22.69 17.40
N ASN A 52 8.95 22.08 18.55
CA ASN A 52 9.28 22.80 19.77
C ASN A 52 10.64 23.51 19.68
N VAL A 53 11.66 22.88 19.11
CA VAL A 53 13.01 23.46 18.99
C VAL A 53 13.05 24.63 18.00
N THR A 54 12.30 24.53 16.91
CA THR A 54 12.21 25.59 15.88
C THR A 54 11.29 26.74 16.28
N GLY A 55 10.58 26.62 17.41
CA GLY A 55 9.57 27.60 17.83
C GLY A 55 8.32 27.62 16.96
N ALA A 56 8.14 26.63 16.07
CA ALA A 56 6.95 26.50 15.23
C ALA A 56 5.68 26.23 16.05
N GLN A 57 5.84 25.66 17.25
CA GLN A 57 4.75 25.40 18.18
C GLN A 57 5.22 25.57 19.63
N SER A 58 4.33 26.02 20.52
CA SER A 58 4.60 26.08 21.95
C SER A 58 4.55 24.70 22.59
N PHE A 59 5.43 24.47 23.56
CA PHE A 59 5.47 23.23 24.32
C PHE A 59 4.15 22.98 25.07
N SER A 60 3.65 21.75 24.99
CA SER A 60 2.46 21.30 25.70
C SER A 60 2.62 19.85 26.16
N LEU A 61 2.41 19.62 27.46
CA LEU A 61 2.44 18.28 28.06
C LEU A 61 1.43 17.33 27.42
N PHE A 62 0.26 17.84 27.06
CA PHE A 62 -0.77 17.06 26.39
C PHE A 62 -0.29 16.56 25.02
N GLN A 63 0.32 17.44 24.23
CA GLN A 63 0.86 17.08 22.90
C GLN A 63 2.03 16.11 23.01
N SER A 64 2.90 16.27 24.02
CA SER A 64 3.97 15.33 24.31
C SER A 64 3.43 13.93 24.60
N PHE A 65 2.44 13.80 25.48
CA PHE A 65 1.81 12.52 25.78
C PHE A 65 1.10 11.91 24.56
N ALA A 66 0.33 12.73 23.82
CA ALA A 66 -0.33 12.29 22.60
C ALA A 66 0.67 11.78 21.54
N SER A 67 1.83 12.44 21.37
CA SER A 67 2.85 12.00 20.41
C SER A 67 3.47 10.65 20.78
N ILE A 68 3.59 10.33 22.07
CA ILE A 68 4.08 9.02 22.52
C ILE A 68 3.02 7.96 22.23
N LEU A 69 1.75 8.23 22.53
CA LEU A 69 0.65 7.32 22.22
C LEU A 69 0.52 7.04 20.72
N LEU A 70 0.63 8.07 19.88
CA LEU A 70 0.64 7.93 18.43
C LEU A 70 1.82 7.07 17.96
N CYS A 71 3.02 7.26 18.51
CA CYS A 71 4.17 6.42 18.22
C CYS A 71 3.91 4.94 18.54
N LEU A 72 3.38 4.65 19.73
CA LEU A 72 2.99 3.29 20.11
C LEU A 72 1.94 2.70 19.16
N ALA A 73 0.93 3.49 18.77
CA ALA A 73 -0.06 3.07 17.78
C ALA A 73 0.58 2.79 16.42
N GLY A 74 1.54 3.61 15.98
CA GLY A 74 2.32 3.39 14.76
C GLY A 74 3.10 2.08 14.79
N LEU A 75 3.74 1.74 15.92
CA LEU A 75 4.45 0.46 16.08
C LEU A 75 3.49 -0.74 15.98
N VAL A 76 2.26 -0.62 16.48
CA VAL A 76 1.21 -1.65 16.34
C VAL A 76 0.67 -1.71 14.91
N LEU A 77 0.58 -0.58 14.20
CA LEU A 77 0.15 -0.53 12.80
C LEU A 77 1.19 -1.09 11.84
N TYR A 78 2.48 -1.04 12.17
CA TYR A 78 3.56 -1.56 11.32
C TYR A 78 3.37 -3.02 10.86
N PRO A 79 3.13 -4.02 11.73
CA PRO A 79 2.89 -5.39 11.29
C PRO A 79 1.63 -5.52 10.42
N LEU A 80 0.60 -4.71 10.69
CA LEU A 80 -0.62 -4.67 9.87
C LEU A 80 -0.31 -4.13 8.46
N ALA A 81 0.42 -3.02 8.36
CA ALA A 81 0.85 -2.44 7.09
C ALA A 81 1.66 -3.46 6.27
N LYS A 82 2.63 -4.12 6.91
CA LYS A 82 3.45 -5.17 6.29
C LYS A 82 2.60 -6.34 5.77
N LYS A 83 1.68 -6.86 6.57
CA LYS A 83 0.80 -7.99 6.19
C LYS A 83 -0.13 -7.61 5.03
N THR A 84 -0.69 -6.41 5.06
CA THR A 84 -1.55 -5.90 3.99
C THR A 84 -0.78 -5.76 2.68
N THR A 85 0.44 -5.21 2.71
CA THR A 85 1.32 -5.13 1.53
C THR A 85 1.64 -6.51 0.97
N GLN A 86 2.00 -7.48 1.81
CA GLN A 86 2.28 -8.85 1.37
C GLN A 86 1.07 -9.49 0.71
N THR A 87 -0.11 -9.34 1.32
CA THR A 87 -1.38 -9.85 0.78
C THR A 87 -1.69 -9.25 -0.60
N LEU A 88 -1.46 -7.95 -0.77
CA LEU A 88 -1.64 -7.26 -2.05
C LEU A 88 -0.68 -7.82 -3.10
N VAL A 89 0.61 -7.93 -2.78
CA VAL A 89 1.65 -8.47 -3.68
C VAL A 89 1.33 -9.91 -4.10
N ASP A 90 0.92 -10.76 -3.16
CA ASP A 90 0.57 -12.15 -3.47
C ASP A 90 -0.68 -12.26 -4.34
N SER A 91 -1.65 -11.35 -4.14
CA SER A 91 -2.84 -11.25 -5.00
C SER A 91 -2.45 -10.84 -6.43
N PHE A 92 -1.57 -9.85 -6.58
CA PHE A 92 -1.03 -9.45 -7.89
C PHE A 92 -0.27 -10.58 -8.58
N LYS A 93 0.58 -11.32 -7.85
CA LYS A 93 1.30 -12.48 -8.41
C LYS A 93 0.35 -13.55 -8.93
N LYS A 94 -0.68 -13.89 -8.15
CA LYS A 94 -1.71 -14.86 -8.55
C LYS A 94 -2.46 -14.39 -9.80
N TYR A 95 -2.81 -13.11 -9.84
CA TYR A 95 -3.50 -12.49 -10.96
C TYR A 95 -2.66 -12.50 -12.25
N VAL A 96 -1.38 -12.13 -12.19
CA VAL A 96 -0.46 -12.20 -13.34
C VAL A 96 -0.29 -13.64 -13.81
N LYS A 97 -0.16 -14.60 -12.90
CA LYS A 97 -0.07 -16.04 -13.23
C LYS A 97 -1.33 -16.52 -13.95
N TYR A 98 -2.51 -16.08 -13.52
CA TYR A 98 -3.79 -16.43 -14.13
C TYR A 98 -3.89 -15.86 -15.56
N ASN A 99 -3.59 -14.57 -15.74
CA ASN A 99 -3.56 -13.94 -17.06
C ASN A 99 -2.59 -14.64 -18.01
N LYS A 100 -1.40 -15.00 -17.52
CA LYS A 100 -0.43 -15.78 -18.31
C LYS A 100 -1.00 -17.12 -18.73
N LYS A 101 -1.67 -17.87 -17.84
CA LYS A 101 -2.28 -19.16 -18.19
C LYS A 101 -3.38 -19.02 -19.24
N MET A 102 -4.20 -17.97 -19.16
CA MET A 102 -5.26 -17.72 -20.15
C MET A 102 -4.71 -17.41 -21.55
N VAL A 103 -3.68 -16.57 -21.64
CA VAL A 103 -3.08 -16.18 -22.94
C VAL A 103 -2.31 -17.35 -23.58
N TYR A 104 -1.67 -18.19 -22.77
CA TYR A 104 -0.92 -19.37 -23.20
C TYR A 104 -1.71 -20.69 -23.06
N SER A 105 -3.04 -20.63 -23.14
CA SER A 105 -3.95 -21.78 -23.03
C SER A 105 -3.41 -22.99 -23.81
N GLU A 106 -3.20 -24.09 -23.08
CA GLU A 106 -2.86 -25.41 -23.64
C GLU A 106 -4.11 -26.01 -24.28
N GLU A 107 -4.29 -25.73 -25.57
CA GLU A 107 -4.89 -26.67 -26.51
C GLU A 107 -3.83 -27.08 -27.54
#